data_AF-A0A8B7E0D0-F1
#
_entry.id   AF-A0A8B7E0D0-F1
#
_cell.length_a   1.000
_cell.length_b   1.000
_cell.length_c   1.000
_cell.angle_alpha   90.00
_cell.angle_beta   90.00
_cell.angle_gamma   90.00
#
_symmetry.space_group_name_H-M   'P 1'
#
loop_
_entity.id
_entity.type
_entity.pdbx_description
1 polymer ?
#
loop_
_entity_poly.entity_id
_entity_poly.type
_entity_poly.pdbx_seq_one_letter_code
_entity_poly.pdbx_strand_id
1 'polypeptide(L)'
;MLYSFKNVIFILIITFLLLFIFACFGVKFFQGVLYSCNDVSKSIQEDCQGSFYSTIMNGRVLKSENREWKNQDSNFDNIIVALFTLYICSTEDNWPDLLYKIINSMGMNIGPLENNKPYIAIYFVIFIVLFTCIIINIYIAFVILTFQKHGEKEILCGLDRNQCDCLHFVLNANPQKSINPKDKSSLSYQVCVVVESKQFEYFIMSVIVMNCIQLMMKYNGMSENYKNSLIYLNILFSFIFCLESIMKIIAYRLHYFKDFWNLFDLAVIFGSLMDFLLTY
;
A
#
# COMPACT_ATOMS: atom_id res chain seq x y z
N MET A 1 7.12 24.26 -14.15
CA MET A 1 5.91 23.43 -14.24
C MET A 1 5.20 23.58 -15.58
N LEU A 2 4.99 24.81 -16.08
CA LEU A 2 4.31 25.06 -17.37
C LEU A 2 4.88 24.31 -18.61
N TYR A 3 6.20 24.13 -18.71
CA TYR A 3 6.81 23.37 -19.81
C TYR A 3 6.42 21.88 -19.77
N SER A 4 6.52 21.25 -18.59
CA SER A 4 6.09 19.87 -18.36
C SER A 4 4.59 19.70 -18.61
N PHE A 5 3.79 20.70 -18.27
CA PHE A 5 2.34 20.70 -18.46
C PHE A 5 1.95 20.60 -19.94
N LYS A 6 2.67 21.29 -20.85
CA LYS A 6 2.40 21.20 -22.30
C LYS A 6 2.60 19.79 -22.85
N ASN A 7 3.64 19.09 -22.41
CA ASN A 7 3.92 17.71 -22.86
C ASN A 7 2.91 16.72 -22.27
N VAL A 8 2.51 16.94 -21.01
CA VAL A 8 1.48 16.14 -20.35
C VAL A 8 0.11 16.32 -21.02
N ILE A 9 -0.25 17.53 -21.47
CA ILE A 9 -1.51 17.77 -22.18
C ILE A 9 -1.61 16.93 -23.46
N PHE A 10 -0.57 16.88 -24.29
CA PHE A 10 -0.59 16.12 -25.55
C PHE A 10 -0.83 14.63 -25.30
N ILE A 11 -0.16 14.11 -24.27
CA ILE A 11 -0.33 12.76 -23.77
C ILE A 11 -1.74 12.48 -23.26
N LEU A 12 -2.33 13.41 -22.49
CA LEU A 12 -3.70 13.28 -21.97
C LEU A 12 -4.71 13.26 -23.12
N ILE A 13 -4.48 14.07 -24.16
CA ILE A 13 -5.29 14.07 -25.38
C ILE A 13 -5.21 12.70 -26.07
N ILE A 14 -4.00 12.13 -26.25
CA ILE A 14 -3.84 10.79 -26.84
C ILE A 14 -4.57 9.73 -26.01
N THR A 15 -4.43 9.78 -24.68
CA THR A 15 -5.07 8.84 -23.76
C THR A 15 -6.60 8.94 -23.86
N PHE A 16 -7.13 10.15 -23.90
CA PHE A 16 -8.56 10.40 -24.08
C PHE A 16 -9.06 9.91 -25.45
N LEU A 17 -8.32 10.17 -26.53
CA LEU A 17 -8.67 9.70 -27.87
C LEU A 17 -8.70 8.17 -27.93
N LEU A 18 -7.75 7.49 -27.30
CA LEU A 18 -7.75 6.05 -27.20
C LEU A 18 -8.96 5.54 -26.42
N LEU A 19 -9.23 6.10 -25.23
CA LEU A 19 -10.42 5.77 -24.44
C LEU A 19 -11.70 5.97 -25.25
N PHE A 20 -11.78 7.05 -26.05
CA PHE A 20 -12.93 7.33 -26.90
C PHE A 20 -13.11 6.30 -28.02
N ILE A 21 -12.02 5.86 -28.67
CA ILE A 21 -12.07 4.81 -29.70
C ILE A 21 -12.59 3.51 -29.09
N PHE A 22 -12.03 3.09 -27.96
CA PHE A 22 -12.50 1.90 -27.25
C PHE A 22 -13.94 2.05 -26.76
N ALA A 23 -14.33 3.22 -26.24
CA ALA A 23 -15.71 3.48 -25.84
C ALA A 23 -16.68 3.33 -27.02
N CYS A 24 -16.34 3.84 -28.21
CA CYS A 24 -17.16 3.65 -29.41
C CYS A 24 -17.31 2.17 -29.78
N PHE A 25 -16.23 1.39 -29.74
CA PHE A 25 -16.29 -0.05 -29.97
C PHE A 25 -17.12 -0.77 -28.89
N GLY A 26 -16.91 -0.43 -27.62
CA GLY A 26 -17.63 -1.00 -26.48
C GLY A 26 -19.13 -0.75 -26.58
N VAL A 27 -19.56 0.47 -26.90
CA VAL A 27 -20.98 0.77 -27.16
C VAL A 27 -21.50 -0.06 -28.34
N LYS A 28 -20.73 -0.16 -29.43
CA LYS A 28 -21.19 -0.91 -30.60
C LYS A 28 -21.38 -2.41 -30.34
N PHE A 29 -20.55 -3.01 -29.48
CA PHE A 29 -20.60 -4.44 -29.19
C PHE A 29 -21.45 -4.81 -27.97
N PHE A 30 -21.52 -3.95 -26.95
CA PHE A 30 -22.06 -4.29 -25.63
C PHE A 30 -23.24 -3.40 -25.18
N GLN A 31 -23.81 -2.60 -26.08
CA GLN A 31 -25.01 -1.83 -25.77
C GLN A 31 -26.19 -2.75 -25.43
N GLY A 32 -26.83 -2.49 -24.28
CA GLY A 32 -28.06 -3.16 -23.84
C GLY A 32 -27.89 -4.61 -23.37
N VAL A 33 -26.66 -5.12 -23.25
CA VAL A 33 -26.40 -6.54 -22.91
C VAL A 33 -26.20 -6.80 -21.41
N LEU A 34 -26.08 -5.73 -20.61
CA LEU A 34 -25.76 -5.79 -19.17
C LEU A 34 -26.99 -5.70 -18.26
N TYR A 35 -28.17 -5.81 -18.83
CA TYR A 35 -29.41 -5.89 -18.06
C TYR A 35 -29.62 -7.32 -17.52
N SER A 36 -29.99 -7.42 -16.25
CA SER A 36 -30.30 -8.70 -15.61
C SER A 36 -31.42 -8.56 -14.59
N CYS A 37 -32.18 -9.63 -14.40
CA CYS A 37 -33.10 -9.75 -13.27
C CYS A 37 -32.30 -10.06 -12.01
N ASN A 38 -32.76 -9.56 -10.86
CA ASN A 38 -32.23 -9.97 -9.55
C ASN A 38 -32.56 -11.43 -9.19
N ASP A 39 -33.57 -12.05 -9.83
CA ASP A 39 -33.88 -13.47 -9.72
C ASP A 39 -33.19 -14.26 -10.86
N VAL A 40 -32.23 -15.12 -10.50
CA VAL A 40 -31.44 -15.95 -11.43
C VAL A 40 -32.34 -16.89 -12.26
N SER A 41 -33.53 -17.22 -11.77
CA SER A 41 -34.47 -18.11 -12.46
C SER A 41 -35.14 -17.45 -13.67
N LYS A 42 -35.07 -16.12 -13.78
CA LYS A 42 -35.75 -15.34 -14.82
C LYS A 42 -34.75 -14.69 -15.76
N SER A 43 -34.69 -15.21 -16.98
CA SER A 43 -33.77 -14.76 -18.04
C SER A 43 -34.43 -13.81 -19.05
N ILE A 44 -35.71 -13.46 -18.90
CA ILE A 44 -36.42 -12.59 -19.84
C ILE A 44 -37.03 -11.43 -19.06
N GLN A 45 -36.96 -10.22 -19.62
CA GLN A 45 -37.49 -9.02 -18.97
C GLN A 45 -38.99 -9.14 -18.62
N GLU A 46 -39.79 -9.71 -19.51
CA GLU A 46 -41.24 -9.90 -19.30
C GLU A 46 -41.53 -10.83 -18.10
N ASP A 47 -40.68 -11.82 -17.86
CA ASP A 47 -40.81 -12.77 -16.76
C ASP A 47 -40.28 -12.23 -15.42
N CYS A 48 -39.52 -11.13 -15.44
CA CYS A 48 -38.93 -10.50 -14.25
C CYS A 48 -39.95 -9.59 -13.54
N GLN A 49 -41.10 -10.16 -13.18
CA GLN A 49 -42.18 -9.45 -12.48
C GLN A 49 -42.61 -10.20 -11.21
N GLY A 50 -43.20 -9.48 -10.26
CA GLY A 50 -43.65 -10.02 -8.97
C GLY A 50 -42.55 -10.03 -7.91
N SER A 51 -42.63 -10.97 -6.97
CA SER A 51 -41.64 -11.15 -5.91
C SER A 51 -41.01 -12.55 -5.96
N PHE A 52 -39.80 -12.65 -5.43
CA PHE A 52 -39.07 -13.90 -5.29
C PHE A 52 -38.46 -14.02 -3.89
N TYR A 53 -38.10 -15.23 -3.50
CA TYR A 53 -37.54 -15.52 -2.19
C TYR A 53 -36.01 -15.47 -2.28
N SER A 54 -35.39 -14.42 -1.75
CA SER A 54 -33.93 -14.21 -1.84
C SER A 54 -33.14 -15.02 -0.80
N THR A 55 -33.78 -15.50 0.26
CA THR A 55 -33.12 -16.32 1.29
C THR A 55 -34.05 -17.39 1.80
N ILE A 56 -33.64 -18.65 1.60
CA ILE A 56 -34.32 -19.84 2.09
C ILE A 56 -33.35 -20.56 3.03
N MET A 57 -33.67 -20.62 4.32
CA MET A 57 -32.92 -21.45 5.27
C MET A 57 -33.83 -22.55 5.79
N ASN A 58 -33.38 -23.81 5.70
CA ASN A 58 -34.12 -24.98 6.20
C ASN A 58 -35.58 -25.05 5.69
N GLY A 59 -35.80 -24.68 4.43
CA GLY A 59 -37.12 -24.67 3.80
C GLY A 59 -38.05 -23.53 4.25
N ARG A 60 -37.59 -22.60 5.09
CA ARG A 60 -38.34 -21.39 5.47
C ARG A 60 -37.84 -20.19 4.67
N VAL A 61 -38.79 -19.46 4.09
CA VAL A 61 -38.55 -18.18 3.44
C VAL A 61 -38.26 -17.13 4.51
N LEU A 62 -37.06 -16.57 4.51
CA LEU A 62 -36.64 -15.54 5.47
C LEU A 62 -36.85 -14.12 4.92
N LYS A 63 -36.72 -13.94 3.61
CA LYS A 63 -36.81 -12.63 2.97
C LYS A 63 -37.42 -12.76 1.58
N SER A 64 -38.44 -11.95 1.32
CA SER A 64 -39.06 -11.77 0.01
C SER A 64 -38.63 -10.42 -0.54
N GLU A 65 -38.19 -10.41 -1.80
CA GLU A 65 -37.77 -9.20 -2.52
C GLU A 65 -38.55 -9.09 -3.82
N ASN A 66 -38.80 -7.86 -4.27
CA ASN A 66 -39.45 -7.64 -5.56
C ASN A 66 -38.46 -7.91 -6.69
N ARG A 67 -38.95 -8.51 -7.77
CA ARG A 67 -38.16 -8.69 -8.98
C ARG A 67 -37.94 -7.36 -9.66
N GLU A 68 -36.69 -7.06 -9.97
CA GLU A 68 -36.30 -5.82 -10.64
C GLU A 68 -35.37 -6.15 -11.81
N TRP A 69 -35.72 -5.65 -12.99
CA TRP A 69 -34.87 -5.71 -14.18
C TRP A 69 -33.96 -4.49 -14.19
N LYS A 70 -32.72 -4.65 -13.71
CA LYS A 70 -31.80 -3.54 -13.52
C LYS A 70 -30.56 -3.70 -14.40
N ASN A 71 -30.05 -2.57 -14.88
CA ASN A 71 -28.75 -2.51 -15.55
C ASN A 71 -27.62 -2.41 -14.53
N GLN A 72 -26.42 -2.81 -14.93
CA GLN A 72 -25.20 -2.53 -14.19
C GLN A 72 -24.87 -1.03 -14.23
N ASP A 73 -24.40 -0.47 -13.12
CA ASP A 73 -24.02 0.96 -13.05
C ASP A 73 -22.85 1.29 -14.01
N SER A 74 -21.91 0.34 -14.18
CA SER A 74 -20.85 0.37 -15.19
C SER A 74 -21.29 -0.43 -16.43
N ASN A 75 -21.64 0.27 -17.50
CA ASN A 75 -22.16 -0.32 -18.74
C ASN A 75 -21.67 0.41 -20.00
N PHE A 76 -22.14 -0.07 -21.16
CA PHE A 76 -21.77 0.44 -22.49
C PHE A 76 -22.98 0.97 -23.28
N ASP A 77 -24.03 1.46 -22.62
CA ASP A 77 -25.24 1.89 -23.32
C ASP A 77 -25.10 3.25 -24.00
N ASN A 78 -24.26 4.12 -23.43
CA ASN A 78 -23.96 5.44 -23.93
C ASN A 78 -22.45 5.71 -23.86
N ILE A 79 -21.93 6.53 -24.78
CA ILE A 79 -20.49 6.81 -24.89
C ILE A 79 -19.92 7.38 -23.59
N ILE A 80 -20.65 8.27 -22.91
CA ILE A 80 -20.19 8.87 -21.64
C ILE A 80 -20.05 7.81 -20.54
N VAL A 81 -21.03 6.92 -20.41
CA VAL A 81 -21.00 5.83 -19.41
C VAL A 81 -19.94 4.80 -19.77
N ALA A 82 -19.74 4.51 -21.07
CA ALA A 82 -18.68 3.66 -21.56
C ALA A 82 -17.29 4.23 -21.26
N LEU A 83 -17.10 5.55 -21.39
CA LEU A 83 -15.86 6.23 -21.01
C LEU A 83 -15.57 6.09 -19.51
N PHE A 84 -16.58 6.27 -18.65
CA PHE A 84 -16.43 6.05 -17.21
C PHE A 84 -16.15 4.58 -16.87
N THR A 85 -16.83 3.66 -17.55
CA THR A 85 -16.64 2.22 -17.37
C THR A 85 -15.22 1.80 -17.76
N LEU A 86 -14.72 2.30 -18.90
CA LEU A 86 -13.34 2.06 -19.32
C LEU A 86 -12.33 2.76 -18.41
N TYR A 87 -12.65 3.91 -17.83
CA TYR A 87 -11.82 4.55 -16.81
C TYR A 87 -11.67 3.66 -15.56
N ILE A 88 -12.76 3.09 -15.04
CA ILE A 88 -12.71 2.13 -13.92
C ILE A 88 -11.91 0.88 -14.31
N CYS A 89 -12.11 0.36 -15.52
CA CYS A 89 -11.31 -0.77 -16.02
C CYS A 89 -9.82 -0.43 -16.14
N SER A 90 -9.51 0.82 -16.48
CA SER A 90 -8.15 1.32 -16.64
C SER A 90 -7.39 1.48 -15.33
N THR A 91 -8.10 1.64 -14.21
CA THR A 91 -7.52 1.60 -12.86
C THR A 91 -7.34 0.17 -12.34
N GLU A 92 -7.61 -0.83 -13.18
CA GLU A 92 -7.60 -2.26 -12.84
C GLU A 92 -8.58 -2.61 -11.70
N ASP A 93 -9.59 -1.76 -11.47
CA ASP A 93 -10.57 -1.95 -10.41
C ASP A 93 -11.80 -2.68 -10.95
N ASN A 94 -12.13 -3.80 -10.32
CA ASN A 94 -13.31 -4.62 -10.55
C ASN A 94 -13.66 -4.96 -12.02
N TRP A 95 -12.69 -4.86 -12.94
CA TRP A 95 -12.88 -5.17 -14.35
C TRP A 95 -13.16 -6.66 -14.63
N PRO A 96 -12.68 -7.66 -13.86
CA PRO A 96 -13.00 -9.06 -14.11
C PRO A 96 -14.49 -9.34 -13.93
N ASP A 97 -15.14 -8.75 -12.93
CA ASP A 97 -16.58 -8.89 -12.70
C ASP A 97 -17.40 -8.35 -13.87
N LEU A 98 -17.01 -7.19 -14.39
CA LEU A 98 -17.62 -6.62 -15.59
C LEU A 98 -17.39 -7.53 -16.80
N LEU A 99 -16.17 -8.03 -16.99
CA LEU A 99 -15.84 -8.94 -18.07
C LEU A 99 -16.73 -10.20 -18.02
N TYR A 100 -16.83 -10.86 -16.87
CA TYR A 100 -17.64 -12.07 -16.72
C TYR A 100 -19.12 -11.81 -16.99
N LYS A 101 -19.66 -10.68 -16.53
CA LYS A 101 -21.05 -10.27 -16.84
C LYS A 101 -21.28 -10.13 -18.34
N ILE A 102 -20.32 -9.56 -19.08
CA ILE A 102 -20.43 -9.39 -20.53
C ILE A 102 -20.21 -10.73 -21.25
N ILE A 103 -19.26 -11.57 -20.83
CA ILE A 103 -19.06 -12.94 -21.37
C ILE A 103 -20.35 -13.74 -21.25
N ASN A 104 -21.03 -13.61 -20.11
CA ASN A 104 -22.27 -14.33 -19.87
C ASN A 104 -23.46 -13.72 -20.62
N SER A 105 -23.34 -12.56 -21.27
CA SER A 105 -24.49 -11.92 -21.93
C SER A 105 -24.95 -12.66 -23.19
N MET A 106 -26.27 -12.85 -23.34
CA MET A 106 -26.87 -13.48 -24.53
C MET A 106 -27.24 -12.46 -25.61
N GLY A 107 -27.86 -11.34 -25.23
CA GLY A 107 -28.30 -10.30 -26.15
C GLY A 107 -29.09 -9.22 -25.43
N MET A 108 -29.73 -8.33 -26.19
CA MET A 108 -30.60 -7.29 -25.61
C MET A 108 -31.83 -7.93 -24.95
N ASN A 109 -32.15 -7.47 -23.73
CA ASN A 109 -33.32 -7.89 -22.93
C ASN A 109 -33.37 -9.38 -22.55
N ILE A 110 -32.23 -10.07 -22.62
CA ILE A 110 -32.08 -11.47 -22.24
C ILE A 110 -31.00 -11.56 -21.16
N GLY A 111 -31.31 -12.27 -20.09
CA GLY A 111 -30.44 -12.51 -18.95
C GLY A 111 -29.22 -13.35 -19.33
N PRO A 112 -28.23 -13.40 -18.44
CA PRO A 112 -26.95 -14.03 -18.71
C PRO A 112 -27.05 -15.57 -18.77
N LEU A 113 -26.29 -16.17 -19.68
CA LEU A 113 -25.97 -17.59 -19.74
C LEU A 113 -24.48 -17.76 -19.50
N GLU A 114 -24.11 -18.66 -18.59
CA GLU A 114 -22.72 -18.88 -18.23
C GLU A 114 -21.85 -19.25 -19.44
N ASN A 115 -20.72 -18.56 -19.59
CA ASN A 115 -19.71 -18.80 -20.61
C ASN A 115 -20.22 -18.75 -22.07
N ASN A 116 -21.18 -17.88 -22.35
CA ASN A 116 -21.77 -17.76 -23.70
C ASN A 116 -20.78 -17.22 -24.75
N LYS A 117 -20.05 -16.13 -24.43
CA LYS A 117 -19.17 -15.42 -25.37
C LYS A 117 -17.77 -15.17 -24.79
N PRO A 118 -16.95 -16.22 -24.55
CA PRO A 118 -15.63 -16.07 -23.93
C PRO A 118 -14.64 -15.23 -24.76
N TYR A 119 -14.82 -15.16 -26.08
CA TYR A 119 -13.97 -14.37 -26.98
C TYR A 119 -13.98 -12.85 -26.67
N ILE A 120 -14.97 -12.36 -25.93
CA ILE A 120 -15.04 -10.97 -25.45
C ILE A 120 -13.86 -10.61 -24.54
N ALA A 121 -13.25 -11.57 -23.85
CA ALA A 121 -12.06 -11.35 -23.03
C ALA A 121 -10.91 -10.69 -23.81
N ILE A 122 -10.78 -10.99 -25.10
CA ILE A 122 -9.74 -10.40 -25.96
C ILE A 122 -9.85 -8.88 -26.01
N TYR A 123 -11.07 -8.33 -26.07
CA TYR A 123 -11.29 -6.87 -26.08
C TYR A 123 -10.72 -6.21 -24.81
N PHE A 124 -11.05 -6.75 -23.63
CA PHE A 124 -10.61 -6.20 -22.35
C PHE A 124 -9.10 -6.38 -22.13
N VAL A 125 -8.55 -7.55 -22.48
CA VAL A 125 -7.10 -7.80 -22.35
C VAL A 125 -6.29 -6.85 -23.24
N ILE A 126 -6.70 -6.67 -24.50
CA ILE A 126 -6.03 -5.73 -25.42
C ILE A 126 -6.14 -4.30 -24.88
N PHE A 127 -7.32 -3.89 -24.42
CA PHE A 127 -7.53 -2.58 -23.82
C PHE A 127 -6.61 -2.34 -22.62
N ILE A 128 -6.58 -3.26 -21.65
CA ILE A 128 -5.78 -3.13 -20.42
C ILE A 128 -4.30 -3.07 -20.76
N VAL A 129 -3.78 -3.99 -21.59
CA VAL A 129 -2.35 -4.00 -21.95
C VAL A 129 -1.97 -2.70 -22.64
N LEU A 130 -2.74 -2.24 -23.64
CA LEU A 130 -2.45 -1.00 -24.35
C LEU A 130 -2.51 0.22 -23.42
N PHE A 131 -3.53 0.29 -22.56
CA PHE A 131 -3.68 1.41 -21.64
C PHE A 131 -2.56 1.46 -20.60
N THR A 132 -2.24 0.33 -19.96
CA THR A 132 -1.15 0.24 -18.97
C THR A 132 0.20 0.58 -19.58
N CYS A 133 0.49 0.10 -20.80
CA CYS A 133 1.70 0.49 -21.52
C CYS A 133 1.78 2.00 -21.76
N ILE A 134 0.66 2.65 -22.09
CA ILE A 134 0.63 4.11 -22.29
C ILE A 134 0.88 4.84 -20.98
N ILE A 135 0.22 4.49 -19.88
CA ILE A 135 0.44 5.13 -18.57
C ILE A 135 1.90 5.00 -18.13
N ILE A 136 2.52 3.84 -18.31
CA ILE A 136 3.94 3.64 -18.00
C ILE A 136 4.82 4.53 -18.88
N ASN A 137 4.56 4.61 -20.19
CA ASN A 137 5.31 5.47 -21.10
C ASN A 137 5.20 6.95 -20.73
N ILE A 138 4.04 7.39 -20.24
CA ILE A 138 3.81 8.76 -19.76
C ILE A 138 4.65 9.04 -18.52
N TYR A 139 4.65 8.12 -17.57
CA TYR A 139 5.44 8.25 -16.34
C TYR A 139 6.94 8.34 -16.66
N ILE A 140 7.44 7.45 -17.53
CA ILE A 140 8.85 7.45 -17.97
C ILE A 140 9.19 8.79 -18.64
N ALA A 141 8.35 9.26 -19.58
CA ALA A 141 8.59 10.54 -20.26
C ALA A 141 8.61 11.72 -19.26
N PHE A 142 7.70 11.75 -18.29
CA PHE A 142 7.66 12.79 -17.27
C PHE A 142 8.92 12.80 -16.40
N VAL A 143 9.39 11.62 -15.98
CA VAL A 143 10.62 11.47 -15.19
C VAL A 143 11.82 11.95 -15.99
N ILE A 144 11.98 11.50 -17.24
CA ILE A 144 13.09 11.92 -18.12
C ILE A 144 13.10 13.42 -18.33
N LEU A 145 11.96 14.04 -18.64
CA LEU A 145 11.86 15.49 -18.81
C LEU A 145 12.25 16.25 -17.54
N THR A 146 11.91 15.70 -16.37
CA THR A 146 12.26 16.29 -15.07
C THR A 146 13.77 16.20 -14.81
N PHE A 147 14.38 15.06 -15.14
CA PHE A 147 15.83 14.85 -15.03
C PHE A 147 16.62 15.72 -16.01
N GLN A 148 16.20 15.79 -17.27
CA GLN A 148 16.82 16.67 -18.27
C GLN A 148 16.81 18.13 -17.80
N LYS A 149 15.69 18.59 -17.24
CA LYS A 149 15.59 19.94 -16.70
C LYS A 149 16.50 20.18 -15.49
N HIS A 150 16.74 19.17 -14.65
CA HIS A 150 17.69 19.30 -13.54
C HIS A 150 19.13 19.29 -14.04
N GLY A 151 19.46 18.42 -15.01
CA GLY A 151 20.77 18.39 -15.66
C GLY A 151 21.14 19.71 -16.34
N GLU A 152 20.20 20.35 -17.04
CA GLU A 152 20.43 21.66 -17.68
C GLU A 152 20.77 22.77 -16.66
N LYS A 153 20.22 22.72 -15.45
CA LYS A 153 20.55 23.68 -14.38
C LYS A 153 21.94 23.46 -13.80
N GLU A 154 22.38 22.20 -13.71
CA GLU A 154 23.74 21.86 -13.24
C GLU A 154 24.79 22.36 -14.25
N ILE A 155 24.54 22.23 -15.56
CA ILE A 155 25.44 22.74 -16.62
C ILE A 155 25.68 24.25 -16.49
N LEU A 156 24.66 25.04 -16.13
CA LEU A 156 24.79 26.50 -15.99
C LEU A 156 25.75 26.91 -14.84
N CYS A 157 25.97 26.04 -13.85
CA CYS A 157 26.81 26.32 -12.70
C CYS A 157 28.31 26.09 -12.98
N GLY A 158 28.68 25.49 -14.11
CA GLY A 158 30.08 25.28 -14.54
C GLY A 158 30.94 24.38 -13.65
N LEU A 159 30.40 23.90 -12.53
CA LEU A 159 31.01 23.00 -11.56
C LEU A 159 30.22 21.68 -11.54
N ASP A 160 30.91 20.54 -11.43
CA ASP A 160 30.23 19.24 -11.31
C ASP A 160 29.45 19.15 -9.99
N ARG A 161 28.37 18.36 -9.95
CA ARG A 161 27.51 18.20 -8.78
C ARG A 161 28.31 17.78 -7.54
N ASN A 162 29.23 16.84 -7.71
CA ASN A 162 30.09 16.37 -6.63
C ASN A 162 31.00 17.48 -6.07
N GLN A 163 31.44 18.41 -6.94
CA GLN A 163 32.27 19.54 -6.55
C GLN A 163 31.45 20.57 -5.76
N CYS A 164 30.23 20.85 -6.19
CA CYS A 164 29.28 21.70 -5.46
C CYS A 164 28.95 21.12 -4.08
N ASP A 165 28.64 19.83 -3.99
CA ASP A 165 28.30 19.16 -2.73
C ASP A 165 29.50 19.16 -1.76
N CYS A 166 30.71 18.93 -2.26
CA CYS A 166 31.95 19.03 -1.47
C CYS A 166 32.15 20.46 -0.94
N LEU A 167 31.99 21.47 -1.79
CA LEU A 167 32.14 22.87 -1.39
C LEU A 167 31.08 23.28 -0.36
N HIS A 168 29.84 22.84 -0.54
CA HIS A 168 28.75 23.07 0.42
C HIS A 168 29.01 22.39 1.77
N PHE A 169 29.54 21.16 1.77
CA PHE A 169 29.92 20.46 2.99
C PHE A 169 31.04 21.20 3.73
N VAL A 170 32.09 21.60 3.03
CA VAL A 170 33.23 22.33 3.64
C VAL A 170 32.78 23.67 4.23
N LEU A 171 31.89 24.41 3.54
CA LEU A 171 31.39 25.69 4.03
C LEU A 171 30.44 25.58 5.22
N ASN A 172 29.66 24.49 5.31
CA ASN A 172 28.63 24.31 6.34
C ASN A 172 28.99 23.32 7.44
N ALA A 173 30.19 22.73 7.39
CA ALA A 173 30.64 21.76 8.38
C ALA A 173 30.79 22.44 9.76
N ASN A 174 29.98 21.98 10.71
CA ASN A 174 30.09 22.37 12.11
C ASN A 174 30.76 21.24 12.92
N PRO A 175 31.63 21.56 13.89
CA PRO A 175 32.31 20.55 14.69
C PRO A 175 31.30 19.80 15.58
N GLN A 176 31.32 18.47 15.51
CA GLN A 176 30.57 17.62 16.44
C GLN A 176 31.31 17.56 17.79
N LYS A 177 30.57 17.76 18.88
CA LYS A 177 31.13 17.71 20.24
C LYS A 177 31.21 16.25 20.71
N SER A 178 32.42 15.73 20.90
CA SER A 178 32.65 14.44 21.58
C SER A 178 32.47 14.61 23.09
N ILE A 179 31.60 13.82 23.71
CA ILE A 179 31.31 13.91 25.15
C ILE A 179 32.14 12.85 25.87
N ASN A 180 33.38 13.20 26.22
CA ASN A 180 34.20 12.32 27.05
C ASN A 180 34.09 12.79 28.51
N PRO A 181 33.72 11.92 29.47
CA PRO A 181 33.71 12.27 30.88
C PRO A 181 35.11 12.67 31.33
N LYS A 182 35.23 13.77 32.08
CA LYS A 182 36.52 14.36 32.48
C LYS A 182 37.25 13.54 33.56
N ASP A 183 36.52 12.80 34.40
CA ASP A 183 37.08 12.06 35.55
C ASP A 183 37.17 10.55 35.29
N LYS A 184 38.40 10.07 35.06
CA LYS A 184 38.69 8.65 34.77
C LYS A 184 38.41 7.68 35.93
N SER A 185 38.29 8.17 37.17
CA SER A 185 38.04 7.37 38.38
C SER A 185 36.57 7.22 38.76
N SER A 186 35.66 7.90 38.04
CA SER A 186 34.23 7.81 38.32
C SER A 186 33.62 6.55 37.71
N LEU A 187 32.67 5.92 38.42
CA LEU A 187 31.81 4.85 37.89
C LEU A 187 31.18 5.22 36.53
N SER A 188 30.87 6.50 36.34
CA SER A 188 30.31 7.03 35.08
C SER A 188 31.27 6.88 33.89
N TYR A 189 32.60 7.00 34.09
CA TYR A 189 33.60 6.79 33.04
C TYR A 189 33.76 5.31 32.70
N GLN A 190 33.78 4.43 33.69
CA GLN A 190 33.88 2.98 33.46
C GLN A 190 32.65 2.45 32.69
N VAL A 191 31.45 2.89 33.07
CA VAL A 191 30.22 2.53 32.36
C VAL A 191 30.19 3.13 30.95
N CYS A 192 30.67 4.36 30.77
CA CYS A 192 30.78 5.01 29.46
C CYS A 192 31.67 4.20 28.50
N VAL A 193 32.82 3.69 28.96
CA VAL A 193 33.71 2.84 28.15
C VAL A 193 33.02 1.53 27.75
N VAL A 194 32.18 0.95 28.61
CA VAL A 194 31.43 -0.28 28.29
C VAL A 194 30.32 0.00 27.29
N VAL A 195 29.53 1.05 27.51
CA VAL A 195 28.39 1.43 26.65
C VAL A 195 28.85 1.83 25.25
N GLU A 196 29.99 2.50 25.12
CA GLU A 196 30.57 2.89 23.82
C GLU A 196 31.35 1.76 23.15
N SER A 197 31.46 0.58 23.77
CA SER A 197 32.18 -0.55 23.18
C SER A 197 31.36 -1.20 22.07
N LYS A 198 32.04 -1.56 20.96
CA LYS A 198 31.40 -2.27 19.83
C LYS A 198 30.81 -3.61 20.27
N GLN A 199 31.42 -4.29 21.25
CA GLN A 199 30.90 -5.56 21.75
C GLN A 199 29.52 -5.40 22.42
N PHE A 200 29.34 -4.32 23.19
CA PHE A 200 28.06 -4.01 23.82
C PHE A 200 26.98 -3.68 22.78
N GLU A 201 27.32 -2.89 21.77
CA GLU A 201 26.41 -2.58 20.66
C GLU A 201 25.94 -3.85 19.92
N TYR A 202 26.87 -4.75 19.55
CA TYR A 202 26.51 -6.02 18.91
C TYR A 202 25.67 -6.93 19.82
N PHE A 203 25.91 -6.89 21.13
CA PHE A 203 25.10 -7.65 22.09
C PHE A 203 23.65 -7.17 22.11
N ILE A 204 23.42 -5.85 22.24
CA ILE A 204 22.06 -5.27 22.21
C ILE A 204 21.38 -5.54 20.87
N MET A 205 22.09 -5.38 19.75
CA MET A 205 21.55 -5.68 18.42
C MET A 205 21.12 -7.15 18.29
N SER A 206 21.90 -8.08 18.84
CA SER A 206 21.54 -9.50 18.87
C SER A 206 20.26 -9.74 19.70
N VAL A 207 20.13 -9.07 20.84
CA VAL A 207 18.93 -9.15 21.69
C VAL A 207 17.68 -8.62 20.99
N ILE A 208 17.79 -7.52 20.23
CA ILE A 208 16.70 -7.00 19.39
C ILE A 208 16.26 -8.04 18.35
N VAL A 209 17.22 -8.64 17.63
CA VAL A 209 16.92 -9.66 16.62
C VAL A 209 16.23 -10.88 17.25
N MET A 210 16.73 -11.35 18.39
CA MET A 210 16.12 -12.46 19.12
C MET A 210 14.69 -12.14 19.60
N ASN A 211 14.43 -10.90 20.05
CA ASN A 211 13.09 -10.44 20.41
C ASN A 211 12.16 -10.40 19.19
N CYS A 212 12.62 -9.92 18.03
CA CYS A 212 11.84 -9.95 16.79
C CYS A 212 11.47 -11.39 16.38
N ILE A 213 12.42 -12.32 16.45
CA ILE A 213 12.16 -13.74 16.17
C ILE A 213 11.12 -14.30 17.15
N GLN A 214 11.24 -13.97 18.44
CA GLN A 214 10.28 -14.38 19.45
C GLN A 214 8.87 -13.84 19.22
N LEU A 215 8.73 -12.61 18.71
CA LEU A 215 7.43 -12.07 18.30
C LEU A 215 6.84 -12.82 17.09
N MET A 216 7.67 -13.23 16.13
CA MET A 216 7.25 -14.01 14.95
C MET A 216 6.82 -15.45 15.29
N MET A 217 7.28 -16.00 16.41
CA MET A 217 6.96 -17.37 16.84
C MET A 217 5.55 -17.53 17.45
N LYS A 218 4.79 -16.45 17.67
CA LYS A 218 3.43 -16.51 18.22
C LYS A 218 2.44 -17.07 17.18
N TYR A 219 1.66 -18.10 17.54
CA TYR A 219 0.63 -18.69 16.68
C TYR A 219 -0.65 -19.05 17.45
N ASN A 220 -1.79 -19.16 16.75
CA ASN A 220 -3.08 -19.49 17.34
C ASN A 220 -3.16 -20.98 17.72
N GLY A 221 -3.67 -21.28 18.92
CA GLY A 221 -3.82 -22.65 19.42
C GLY A 221 -2.54 -23.24 20.04
N MET A 222 -1.56 -22.40 20.38
CA MET A 222 -0.34 -22.83 21.08
C MET A 222 -0.64 -23.42 22.47
N SER A 223 0.19 -24.38 22.90
CA SER A 223 0.08 -24.96 24.25
C SER A 223 0.38 -23.91 25.33
N GLU A 224 -0.30 -24.02 26.48
CA GLU A 224 -0.17 -23.05 27.57
C GLU A 224 1.28 -22.97 28.10
N ASN A 225 2.00 -24.10 28.11
CA ASN A 225 3.42 -24.15 28.48
C ASN A 225 4.29 -23.33 27.53
N TYR A 226 4.05 -23.44 26.21
CA TYR A 226 4.80 -22.69 25.20
C TYR A 226 4.50 -21.20 25.27
N LYS A 227 3.23 -20.84 25.43
CA LYS A 227 2.80 -19.46 25.65
C LYS A 227 3.49 -18.84 26.88
N ASN A 228 3.54 -19.57 27.99
CA ASN A 228 4.23 -19.12 29.20
C ASN A 228 5.74 -18.94 28.97
N SER A 229 6.41 -19.87 28.26
CA SER A 229 7.83 -19.69 27.89
C SER A 229 8.06 -18.44 27.05
N LEU A 230 7.19 -18.14 26.08
CA LEU A 230 7.28 -16.91 25.29
C LEU A 230 7.08 -15.65 26.15
N ILE A 231 6.19 -15.67 27.15
CA ILE A 231 5.99 -14.56 28.09
C ILE A 231 7.26 -14.32 28.93
N TYR A 232 7.84 -15.38 29.50
CA TYR A 232 9.09 -15.26 30.28
C TYR A 232 10.26 -14.71 29.45
N LEU A 233 10.39 -15.13 28.19
CA LEU A 233 11.40 -14.58 27.28
C LEU A 233 11.15 -13.10 26.99
N ASN A 234 9.89 -12.68 26.82
CA ASN A 234 9.57 -11.26 26.63
C ASN A 234 10.01 -10.40 27.83
N ILE A 235 9.71 -10.88 29.06
CA ILE A 235 10.11 -10.21 30.30
C ILE A 235 11.64 -10.14 30.40
N LEU A 236 12.35 -11.22 30.05
CA LEU A 236 13.81 -11.24 30.04
C LEU A 236 14.39 -10.20 29.08
N PHE A 237 13.86 -10.07 27.87
CA PHE A 237 14.32 -9.07 26.90
C PHE A 237 14.03 -7.64 27.38
N SER A 238 12.82 -7.37 27.92
CA SER A 238 12.49 -6.07 28.51
C SER A 238 13.43 -5.70 29.68
N PHE A 239 13.84 -6.68 30.48
CA PHE A 239 14.81 -6.47 31.56
C PHE A 239 16.20 -6.11 31.02
N ILE A 240 16.67 -6.76 29.96
CA ILE A 240 17.95 -6.44 29.30
C ILE A 240 17.94 -5.00 28.75
N PHE A 241 16.86 -4.58 28.08
CA PHE A 241 16.73 -3.21 27.59
C PHE A 241 16.65 -2.18 28.73
N CYS A 242 15.99 -2.53 29.84
CA CYS A 242 15.98 -1.67 31.03
C CYS A 242 17.39 -1.46 31.60
N LEU A 243 18.18 -2.53 31.72
CA LEU A 243 19.57 -2.45 32.16
C LEU A 243 20.43 -1.60 31.21
N GLU A 244 20.26 -1.78 29.90
CA GLU A 244 20.92 -0.96 28.89
C GLU A 244 20.64 0.53 29.09
N SER A 245 19.36 0.92 29.20
CA SER A 245 19.00 2.33 29.39
C SER A 245 19.51 2.89 30.72
N ILE A 246 19.52 2.11 31.80
CA ILE A 246 20.13 2.52 33.07
C ILE A 246 21.63 2.78 32.89
N MET A 247 22.35 1.89 32.20
CA MET A 247 23.78 2.07 31.92
C MET A 247 24.03 3.33 31.06
N LYS A 248 23.23 3.56 30.02
CA LYS A 248 23.31 4.77 29.18
C LYS A 248 23.00 6.05 29.96
N ILE A 249 22.04 6.04 30.88
CA ILE A 249 21.72 7.20 31.75
C ILE A 249 22.89 7.50 32.70
N ILE A 250 23.54 6.49 33.26
CA ILE A 250 24.72 6.66 34.14
C ILE A 250 25.93 7.20 33.35
N ALA A 251 26.09 6.76 32.09
CA ALA A 251 27.17 7.23 31.21
C ALA A 251 26.96 8.68 30.75
N TYR A 252 25.78 9.02 30.20
CA TYR A 252 25.54 10.31 29.54
C TYR A 252 24.84 11.37 30.41
N ARG A 253 24.31 10.99 31.58
CA ARG A 253 23.59 11.87 32.52
C ARG A 253 22.49 12.68 31.79
N LEU A 254 22.52 14.01 31.89
CA LEU A 254 21.55 14.91 31.25
C LEU A 254 21.65 14.94 29.71
N HIS A 255 22.78 14.51 29.13
CA HIS A 255 22.91 14.43 27.67
C HIS A 255 22.13 13.27 27.07
N TYR A 256 21.77 12.26 27.86
CA TYR A 256 20.91 11.15 27.44
C TYR A 256 19.61 11.67 26.78
N PHE A 257 18.97 12.66 27.41
CA PHE A 257 17.69 13.23 26.94
C PHE A 257 17.81 14.15 25.72
N LYS A 258 19.02 14.47 25.26
CA LYS A 258 19.22 15.26 24.03
C LYS A 258 19.30 14.39 22.78
N ASP A 259 19.67 13.13 22.94
CA ASP A 259 19.73 12.19 21.83
C ASP A 259 18.34 11.59 21.60
N PHE A 260 17.86 11.71 20.37
CA PHE A 260 16.54 11.23 19.99
C PHE A 260 16.44 9.71 20.10
N TRP A 261 17.52 8.97 19.81
CA TRP A 261 17.53 7.52 19.86
C TRP A 261 17.41 6.99 21.29
N ASN A 262 18.14 7.60 22.23
CA ASN A 262 18.05 7.27 23.65
C ASN A 262 16.66 7.59 24.24
N LEU A 263 16.01 8.67 23.77
CA LEU A 263 14.63 8.99 24.16
C LEU A 263 13.64 7.95 23.61
N PHE A 264 13.85 7.49 22.38
CA PHE A 264 13.06 6.42 21.77
C PHE A 264 13.19 5.10 22.55
N ASP A 265 14.41 4.67 22.90
CA ASP A 265 14.65 3.46 23.71
C ASP A 265 13.89 3.53 25.05
N LEU A 266 13.92 4.70 25.70
CA LEU A 266 13.23 4.93 26.97
C LEU A 266 11.70 4.86 26.81
N ALA A 267 11.15 5.37 25.72
CA ALA A 267 9.73 5.27 25.40
C ALA A 267 9.30 3.80 25.17
N VAL A 268 10.12 3.00 24.50
CA VAL A 268 9.86 1.56 24.29
C VAL A 268 9.81 0.81 25.63
N ILE A 269 10.72 1.11 26.56
CA ILE A 269 10.71 0.51 27.90
C ILE A 269 9.45 0.91 28.67
N PHE A 270 9.04 2.18 28.64
CA PHE A 270 7.79 2.59 29.27
C PHE A 270 6.57 1.88 28.65
N GLY A 271 6.55 1.70 27.33
CA GLY A 271 5.52 0.90 26.67
C GLY A 271 5.48 -0.53 27.20
N SER A 272 6.63 -1.18 27.37
CA SER A 272 6.71 -2.54 27.91
C SER A 272 6.28 -2.65 29.37
N LEU A 273 6.55 -1.61 30.19
CA LEU A 273 6.09 -1.55 31.58
C LEU A 273 4.57 -1.37 31.67
N MET A 274 3.99 -0.56 30.78
CA MET A 274 2.54 -0.37 30.71
C MET A 274 1.83 -1.65 30.26
N ASP A 275 2.37 -2.35 29.27
CA ASP A 275 1.84 -3.65 28.82
C ASP A 275 1.85 -4.68 29.95
N PHE A 276 2.94 -4.73 30.74
CA PHE A 276 3.03 -5.59 31.92
C PHE A 276 1.99 -5.22 32.99
N LEU A 277 1.79 -3.93 33.28
CA LEU A 277 0.79 -3.44 34.24
C LEU A 277 -0.67 -3.64 33.80
N LEU A 278 -0.92 -3.75 32.49
CA LEU A 278 -2.27 -3.98 31.96
C LEU A 278 -2.61 -5.48 31.88
N THR A 279 -1.59 -6.32 31.80
CA THR A 279 -1.75 -7.78 31.67
C THR A 279 -1.87 -8.49 33.04
N TYR A 280 -1.42 -7.84 34.13
CA TYR A 280 -1.51 -8.31 35.52
C TYR A 280 -2.28 -7.32 36.39
#